data_AF-A0A238ZIM0-F1
#
_entry.id   AF-A0A238ZIM0-F1
#
_cell.length_a   1.000
_cell.length_b   1.000
_cell.length_c   1.000
_cell.angle_alpha   90.00
_cell.angle_beta   90.00
_cell.angle_gamma   90.00
#
_symmetry.space_group_name_H-M   'P 1'
#
loop_
_entity.id
_entity.type
_entity.pdbx_description
1 polymer ?
#
loop_
_entity_poly.entity_id
_entity_poly.type
_entity_poly.pdbx_seq_one_letter_code
_entity_poly.pdbx_strand_id
1 'polypeptide(L)'
;MNFQTNLKCLCYIIFFIGFSSYAQHTERFMTLMSGLEKGSSTVDTTYYSNGQIKHLAKQTEYTFQDKEYLKENGISIFYHKNGTIGRISVKDAYGYYLNEKFYDKTGELTEEWITTEIDNDARDLEEYFKRYELNPTDLGDIKRTINYYKLSKNTKERFLYKHIYIEIKGLVVKETITFFNEKGEIVKTKVIKPKRV
;
A
#
# COMPACT_ATOMS: atom_id res chain seq x y z
N MET A 1 8.07 38.98 13.09
CA MET A 1 8.04 37.50 13.08
C MET A 1 8.71 37.04 11.79
N ASN A 2 9.90 36.43 11.89
CA ASN A 2 10.79 36.19 10.75
C ASN A 2 10.34 35.00 9.89
N PHE A 3 10.01 35.29 8.62
CA PHE A 3 9.59 34.32 7.61
C PHE A 3 10.65 33.22 7.35
N GLN A 4 11.92 33.53 7.56
CA GLN A 4 13.03 32.57 7.41
C GLN A 4 13.05 31.44 8.45
N THR A 5 12.50 31.65 9.65
CA THR A 5 12.49 30.62 10.70
C THR A 5 11.45 29.53 10.40
N ASN A 6 10.35 29.90 9.74
CA ASN A 6 9.27 28.97 9.35
C ASN A 6 9.67 28.05 8.19
N LEU A 7 10.49 28.55 7.24
CA LEU A 7 10.95 27.74 6.10
C LEU A 7 11.94 26.64 6.53
N LYS A 8 12.80 26.93 7.52
CA LYS A 8 13.72 25.94 8.09
C LYS A 8 12.96 24.81 8.81
N CYS A 9 11.93 25.13 9.59
CA CYS A 9 11.08 24.11 10.22
C CYS A 9 10.33 23.23 9.20
N LEU A 10 9.84 23.82 8.11
CA LEU A 10 9.17 23.06 7.05
C LEU A 10 10.12 22.07 6.36
N CYS A 11 11.37 22.47 6.10
CA CYS A 11 12.39 21.57 5.55
C CYS A 11 12.76 20.42 6.50
N TYR A 12 12.83 20.66 7.82
CA TYR A 12 13.09 19.59 8.80
C TYR A 12 11.94 18.58 8.89
N ILE A 13 10.68 19.02 8.78
CA ILE A 13 9.52 18.13 8.77
C ILE A 13 9.51 17.26 7.50
N ILE A 14 9.84 17.83 6.34
CA ILE A 14 9.95 17.07 5.08
C ILE A 14 11.12 16.05 5.16
N PHE A 15 12.24 16.42 5.80
CA PHE A 15 13.39 15.53 5.96
C PHE A 15 13.07 14.33 6.87
N PHE A 16 12.29 14.51 7.95
CA PHE A 16 11.94 13.41 8.87
C PHE A 16 10.90 12.41 8.33
N ILE A 17 9.97 12.85 7.48
CA ILE A 17 9.00 11.95 6.85
C ILE A 17 9.71 10.99 5.86
N GLY A 18 10.86 11.40 5.31
CA GLY A 18 11.66 10.59 4.39
C GLY A 18 12.33 9.36 5.03
N PHE A 19 12.71 9.40 6.32
CA PHE A 19 13.43 8.30 6.98
C PHE A 19 12.53 7.18 7.50
N SER A 20 11.24 7.46 7.71
CA SER A 20 10.30 6.47 8.28
C SER A 20 9.77 5.48 7.24
N SER A 21 10.02 5.74 5.95
CA SER A 21 9.51 4.93 4.83
C SER A 21 10.47 3.82 4.38
N TYR A 22 11.69 3.78 4.93
CA TYR A 22 12.73 2.80 4.54
C TYR A 22 12.68 1.48 5.33
N ALA A 23 11.94 1.41 6.44
CA ALA A 23 11.96 0.25 7.33
C ALA A 23 10.88 -0.82 7.03
N GLN A 24 10.22 -0.75 5.87
CA GLN A 24 9.21 -1.74 5.50
C GLN A 24 9.83 -3.03 4.96
N HIS A 25 10.97 -2.97 4.26
CA HIS A 25 11.60 -4.18 3.71
C HIS A 25 12.55 -4.83 4.71
N THR A 26 12.54 -6.15 4.78
CA THR A 26 13.59 -6.91 5.47
C THR A 26 14.90 -6.87 4.67
N GLU A 27 16.03 -7.06 5.35
CA GLU A 27 17.33 -7.21 4.66
C GLU A 27 17.31 -8.38 3.68
N ARG A 28 16.69 -9.50 4.07
CA ARG A 28 16.53 -10.68 3.21
C ARG A 28 15.82 -10.35 1.91
N PHE A 29 14.72 -9.60 1.99
CA PHE A 29 13.99 -9.14 0.81
C PHE A 29 14.86 -8.24 -0.08
N MET A 30 15.56 -7.28 0.50
CA MET A 30 16.43 -6.38 -0.26
C MET A 30 17.57 -7.13 -0.95
N THR A 31 18.17 -8.12 -0.28
CA THR A 31 19.18 -9.00 -0.87
C THR A 31 18.60 -9.81 -2.03
N LEU A 32 17.42 -10.42 -1.85
CA LEU A 32 16.74 -11.17 -2.91
C LEU A 32 16.49 -10.31 -4.16
N MET A 33 15.97 -9.10 -3.97
CA MET A 33 15.60 -8.20 -5.07
C MET A 33 16.79 -7.49 -5.74
N SER A 34 17.98 -7.54 -5.14
CA SER A 34 19.19 -6.89 -5.68
C SER A 34 19.68 -7.47 -7.01
N GLY A 35 19.29 -8.72 -7.32
CA GLY A 35 19.62 -9.38 -8.59
C GLY A 35 18.71 -8.98 -9.76
N LEU A 36 17.71 -8.11 -9.54
CA LEU A 36 16.80 -7.66 -10.58
C LEU A 36 17.36 -6.47 -11.34
N GLU A 37 17.50 -6.63 -12.65
CA GLU A 37 17.83 -5.53 -13.54
C GLU A 37 16.57 -4.72 -13.85
N LYS A 38 16.61 -3.44 -13.46
CA LYS A 38 15.54 -2.49 -13.73
C LYS A 38 15.68 -1.94 -15.14
N GLY A 39 14.68 -2.21 -15.98
CA GLY A 39 14.57 -1.69 -17.33
C GLY A 39 13.89 -0.33 -17.39
N SER A 40 13.19 -0.11 -18.50
CA SER A 40 12.49 1.15 -18.76
C SER A 40 11.26 1.31 -17.86
N SER A 41 10.74 2.54 -17.80
CA SER A 41 9.49 2.79 -17.10
C SER A 41 8.59 3.71 -17.89
N THR A 42 7.32 3.37 -17.97
CA THR A 42 6.29 4.07 -18.74
C THR A 42 5.14 4.47 -17.82
N VAL A 43 4.40 5.50 -18.21
CA VAL A 43 3.17 5.90 -17.53
C VAL A 43 1.99 5.43 -18.37
N ASP A 44 1.12 4.64 -17.77
CA ASP A 44 -0.11 4.16 -18.38
C ASP A 44 -1.31 4.94 -17.83
N THR A 45 -2.24 5.27 -18.73
CA THR A 45 -3.49 5.96 -18.40
C THR A 45 -4.65 5.27 -19.10
N THR A 46 -5.61 4.79 -18.31
CA THR A 46 -6.85 4.22 -18.83
C THR A 46 -8.01 5.16 -18.57
N TYR A 47 -9.04 5.06 -19.41
CA TYR A 47 -10.20 5.95 -19.40
C TYR A 47 -11.50 5.16 -19.27
N TYR A 48 -12.49 5.79 -18.66
CA TYR A 48 -13.88 5.36 -18.74
C TYR A 48 -14.47 5.66 -20.13
N SER A 49 -15.60 5.02 -20.45
CA SER A 49 -16.32 5.25 -21.71
C SER A 49 -16.81 6.69 -21.88
N ASN A 50 -16.90 7.47 -20.79
CA ASN A 50 -17.25 8.89 -20.82
C ASN A 50 -16.03 9.82 -21.01
N GLY A 51 -14.85 9.26 -21.31
CA GLY A 51 -13.61 10.00 -21.52
C GLY A 51 -12.90 10.45 -20.24
N GLN A 52 -13.46 10.23 -19.06
CA GLN A 52 -12.77 10.56 -17.81
C GLN A 52 -11.66 9.55 -17.51
N ILE A 53 -10.57 10.02 -16.91
CA ILE A 53 -9.49 9.14 -16.45
C ILE A 53 -10.07 8.14 -15.45
N LYS A 54 -9.70 6.88 -15.61
CA LYS A 54 -10.06 5.77 -14.72
C LYS A 54 -8.89 5.40 -13.81
N HIS A 55 -7.70 5.28 -14.39
CA HIS A 55 -6.50 4.84 -13.69
C HIS A 55 -5.27 5.48 -14.32
N LEU A 56 -4.37 5.98 -13.48
CA LEU A 56 -3.05 6.49 -13.83
C LEU A 56 -2.03 5.70 -13.01
N ALA A 57 -1.06 5.06 -13.67
CA ALA A 57 -0.01 4.33 -12.99
C ALA A 57 1.31 4.39 -13.76
N LYS A 58 2.41 4.25 -13.03
CA LYS A 58 3.71 3.98 -13.61
C LYS A 58 3.95 2.48 -13.63
N GLN A 59 4.39 1.96 -14.77
CA GLN A 59 4.87 0.59 -14.92
C GLN A 59 6.37 0.61 -15.15
N THR A 60 7.06 -0.38 -14.59
CA THR A 60 8.50 -0.59 -14.82
C THR A 60 8.72 -2.02 -15.26
N GLU A 61 9.57 -2.16 -16.26
CA GLU A 61 10.05 -3.43 -16.79
C GLU A 61 11.21 -3.93 -15.95
N TYR A 62 11.20 -5.22 -15.65
CA TYR A 62 12.28 -5.95 -15.00
C TYR A 62 12.66 -7.13 -15.87
N THR A 63 13.96 -7.37 -16.05
CA THR A 63 14.43 -8.51 -16.83
C THR A 63 15.11 -9.52 -15.91
N PHE A 64 14.75 -10.79 -16.05
CA PHE A 64 15.41 -11.90 -15.39
C PHE A 64 15.42 -13.12 -16.30
N GLN A 65 16.60 -13.67 -16.59
CA GLN A 65 16.79 -14.84 -17.49
C GLN A 65 16.03 -14.69 -18.82
N ASP A 66 16.21 -13.55 -19.50
CA ASP A 66 15.58 -13.21 -20.78
C ASP A 66 14.04 -13.14 -20.76
N LYS A 67 13.42 -13.15 -19.58
CA LYS A 67 12.00 -12.88 -19.38
C LYS A 67 11.77 -11.46 -18.86
N GLU A 68 10.76 -10.81 -19.41
CA GLU A 68 10.31 -9.48 -18.97
C GLU A 68 9.14 -9.60 -17.99
N TYR A 69 9.24 -8.83 -16.92
CA TYR A 69 8.24 -8.72 -15.86
C TYR A 69 7.82 -7.26 -15.70
N LEU A 70 6.54 -6.98 -15.87
CA LEU A 70 5.97 -5.65 -15.64
C LEU A 70 5.43 -5.53 -14.22
N LYS A 71 5.89 -4.49 -13.51
CA LYS A 71 5.37 -4.14 -12.18
C LYS A 71 4.94 -2.69 -12.16
N GLU A 72 3.73 -2.45 -11.66
CA GLU A 72 3.33 -1.10 -11.28
C GLU A 72 4.10 -0.66 -10.05
N ASN A 73 4.73 0.52 -10.08
CA ASN A 73 5.46 1.06 -8.94
C ASN A 73 5.21 2.56 -8.75
N GLY A 74 5.66 3.09 -7.60
CA GLY A 74 5.42 4.48 -7.24
C GLY A 74 3.95 4.74 -6.95
N ILE A 75 3.44 5.90 -7.37
CA ILE A 75 2.07 6.33 -7.08
C ILE A 75 1.15 5.90 -8.23
N SER A 76 0.07 5.20 -7.92
CA SER A 76 -1.05 5.00 -8.82
C SER A 76 -2.34 5.61 -8.26
N ILE A 77 -3.16 6.17 -9.15
CA ILE A 77 -4.40 6.86 -8.79
C ILE A 77 -5.55 6.25 -9.60
N PHE A 78 -6.57 5.78 -8.89
CA PHE A 78 -7.84 5.40 -9.50
C PHE A 78 -8.88 6.46 -9.21
N TYR A 79 -9.66 6.79 -10.23
CA TYR A 79 -10.72 7.78 -10.15
C TYR A 79 -12.08 7.09 -10.21
N HIS A 80 -13.08 7.70 -9.60
CA HIS A 80 -14.49 7.39 -9.84
C HIS A 80 -14.92 7.96 -11.20
N LYS A 81 -16.03 7.44 -11.75
CA LYS A 81 -16.65 7.91 -13.01
C LYS A 81 -17.10 9.38 -13.01
N ASN A 82 -17.05 10.06 -11.87
CA ASN A 82 -17.35 11.49 -11.73
C ASN A 82 -16.08 12.36 -11.65
N GLY A 83 -14.89 11.75 -11.77
CA GLY A 83 -13.60 12.43 -11.76
C GLY A 83 -12.99 12.61 -10.36
N THR A 84 -13.71 12.25 -9.30
CA THR A 84 -13.15 12.26 -7.94
C THR A 84 -12.16 11.12 -7.75
N ILE A 85 -11.13 11.30 -6.93
CA ILE A 85 -10.19 10.24 -6.60
C ILE A 85 -10.94 9.18 -5.79
N GLY A 86 -10.80 7.92 -6.18
CA GLY A 86 -11.36 6.77 -5.47
C GLY A 86 -10.30 5.94 -4.74
N ARG A 87 -9.06 5.90 -5.23
CA ARG A 87 -7.95 5.21 -4.58
C ARG A 87 -6.63 5.85 -4.94
N ILE A 88 -5.74 5.97 -3.96
CA ILE A 88 -4.32 6.28 -4.16
C ILE A 88 -3.54 5.09 -3.62
N SER A 89 -2.68 4.50 -4.43
CA SER A 89 -1.78 3.42 -4.01
C SER A 89 -0.35 3.93 -4.12
N VAL A 90 0.47 3.64 -3.11
CA VAL A 90 1.91 3.86 -3.12
C VAL A 90 2.57 2.50 -3.07
N LYS A 91 3.37 2.19 -4.09
CA LYS A 91 4.11 0.94 -4.23
C LYS A 91 5.61 1.21 -4.21
N ASP A 92 6.38 0.26 -3.68
CA ASP A 92 7.83 0.28 -3.78
C ASP A 92 8.29 0.07 -5.23
N ALA A 93 9.61 -0.01 -5.44
CA ALA A 93 10.15 -0.27 -6.77
C ALA A 93 9.65 -1.60 -7.36
N TYR A 94 9.48 -2.64 -6.54
CA TYR A 94 9.18 -4.01 -6.98
C TYR A 94 7.67 -4.30 -7.08
N GLY A 95 6.82 -3.31 -6.80
CA GLY A 95 5.37 -3.36 -6.93
C GLY A 95 4.62 -3.81 -5.68
N TYR A 96 5.30 -3.90 -4.54
CA TYR A 96 4.70 -4.14 -3.24
C TYR A 96 4.02 -2.89 -2.71
N TYR A 97 2.78 -3.04 -2.24
CA TYR A 97 2.00 -1.95 -1.67
C TYR A 97 2.58 -1.49 -0.33
N LEU A 98 2.98 -0.23 -0.25
CA LEU A 98 3.46 0.43 0.97
C LEU A 98 2.31 1.09 1.72
N ASN A 99 1.47 1.84 0.99
CA ASN A 99 0.31 2.54 1.53
C ASN A 99 -0.81 2.57 0.50
N GLU A 100 -2.05 2.49 0.96
CA GLU A 100 -3.21 2.75 0.11
C GLU A 100 -4.25 3.58 0.84
N LYS A 101 -4.91 4.47 0.12
CA LYS A 101 -6.02 5.28 0.62
C LYS A 101 -7.20 5.12 -0.31
N PHE A 102 -8.36 4.86 0.27
CA PHE A 102 -9.61 4.70 -0.46
C PHE A 102 -10.58 5.82 -0.08
N TYR A 103 -11.24 6.35 -1.09
CA TYR A 103 -12.11 7.50 -0.99
C TYR A 103 -13.46 7.16 -1.59
N ASP A 104 -14.54 7.67 -0.99
CA ASP A 104 -15.86 7.57 -1.61
C ASP A 104 -16.03 8.57 -2.76
N LYS A 105 -17.21 8.55 -3.40
CA LYS A 105 -17.53 9.42 -4.54
C LYS A 105 -17.59 10.92 -4.20
N THR A 106 -17.59 11.26 -2.91
CA THR A 106 -17.53 12.65 -2.42
C THR A 106 -16.10 13.09 -2.12
N GLY A 107 -15.12 12.19 -2.23
CA GLY A 107 -13.71 12.47 -1.95
C GLY A 107 -13.30 12.25 -0.50
N GLU A 108 -14.16 11.63 0.32
CA GLU A 108 -13.90 11.44 1.74
C GLU A 108 -13.17 10.10 1.99
N LEU A 109 -12.13 10.10 2.83
CA LEU A 109 -11.29 8.93 3.14
C LEU A 109 -12.06 7.86 3.94
N THR A 110 -12.33 6.70 3.34
CA THR A 110 -13.09 5.60 3.96
C THR A 110 -12.21 4.52 4.55
N GLU A 111 -11.01 4.33 4.00
CA GLU A 111 -10.12 3.24 4.36
C GLU A 111 -8.67 3.60 4.04
N GLU A 112 -7.74 3.16 4.88
CA GLU A 112 -6.30 3.34 4.72
C GLU A 112 -5.56 2.04 5.04
N TRP A 113 -4.69 1.61 4.15
CA TRP A 113 -3.82 0.44 4.30
C TRP A 113 -2.40 0.92 4.50
N ILE A 114 -1.71 0.39 5.50
CA ILE A 114 -0.30 0.71 5.78
C ILE A 114 0.44 -0.60 5.96
N THR A 115 1.29 -0.94 5.00
CA THR A 115 2.20 -2.08 5.15
C THR A 115 3.32 -1.67 6.09
N THR A 116 3.63 -2.49 7.07
CA THR A 116 4.67 -2.21 8.08
C THR A 116 5.88 -3.12 7.92
N GLU A 117 5.71 -4.25 7.24
CA GLU A 117 6.78 -5.20 6.93
C GLU A 117 6.48 -5.89 5.59
N ILE A 118 7.52 -6.07 4.78
CA ILE A 118 7.56 -6.77 3.49
C ILE A 118 8.79 -7.66 3.53
N ASP A 119 8.55 -8.94 3.32
CA ASP A 119 9.55 -9.98 3.31
C ASP A 119 9.20 -11.01 2.23
N ASN A 120 10.14 -11.88 1.92
CA ASN A 120 9.91 -13.02 1.04
C ASN A 120 10.85 -14.15 1.47
N ASP A 121 10.33 -15.36 1.62
CA ASP A 121 11.10 -16.55 2.02
C ASP A 121 11.60 -17.38 0.82
N ALA A 122 11.41 -16.90 -0.42
CA ALA A 122 12.05 -17.49 -1.59
C ALA A 122 13.57 -17.51 -1.43
N ARG A 123 14.20 -18.63 -1.84
CA ARG A 123 15.65 -18.81 -1.71
C ARG A 123 16.44 -17.99 -2.71
N ASP A 124 15.85 -17.74 -3.87
CA ASP A 124 16.45 -17.02 -4.99
C ASP A 124 15.36 -16.42 -5.90
N LEU A 125 15.79 -15.66 -6.91
CA LEU A 125 14.89 -15.01 -7.87
C LEU A 125 14.12 -16.01 -8.75
N GLU A 126 14.68 -17.19 -9.03
CA GLU A 126 13.99 -18.22 -9.81
C GLU A 126 12.79 -18.75 -9.03
N GLU A 127 12.97 -19.06 -7.74
CA GLU A 127 11.88 -19.45 -6.86
C GLU A 127 10.85 -18.33 -6.69
N TYR A 128 11.30 -17.08 -6.53
CA TYR A 128 10.43 -15.92 -6.45
C TYR A 128 9.52 -15.79 -7.67
N PHE A 129 10.09 -15.82 -8.89
CA PHE A 129 9.31 -15.70 -10.11
C PHE A 129 8.43 -16.92 -10.38
N LYS A 130 8.88 -18.13 -10.02
CA LYS A 130 8.06 -19.33 -10.12
C LYS A 130 6.82 -19.23 -9.24
N ARG A 131 6.96 -18.70 -8.01
CA ARG A 131 5.81 -18.42 -7.13
C ARG A 131 4.88 -17.37 -7.72
N TYR A 132 5.45 -16.30 -8.27
CA TYR A 132 4.69 -15.24 -8.95
C TYR A 132 3.91 -15.76 -10.17
N GLU A 133 4.49 -16.66 -10.97
CA GLU A 133 3.81 -17.28 -12.12
C GLU A 133 2.64 -18.18 -11.67
N LEU A 134 2.81 -18.91 -10.57
CA LEU A 134 1.76 -19.78 -10.01
C LEU A 134 0.65 -19.00 -9.30
N ASN A 135 1.02 -17.91 -8.62
CA ASN A 135 0.09 -17.04 -7.93
C ASN A 135 0.57 -15.58 -8.03
N PRO A 136 0.10 -14.84 -9.05
CA PRO A 136 0.48 -13.43 -9.23
C PRO A 136 0.02 -12.52 -8.09
N THR A 137 -0.86 -13.01 -7.22
CA THR A 137 -1.35 -12.33 -6.02
C THR A 137 -0.61 -12.75 -4.74
N ASP A 138 0.43 -13.58 -4.85
CA ASP A 138 1.35 -13.82 -3.75
C ASP A 138 2.09 -12.51 -3.44
N LEU A 139 1.62 -11.83 -2.41
CA LEU A 139 2.13 -10.55 -1.95
C LEU A 139 3.40 -10.70 -1.10
N GLY A 140 4.01 -11.89 -1.07
CA GLY A 140 5.08 -12.20 -0.13
C GLY A 140 4.61 -12.21 1.33
N ASP A 141 5.58 -12.31 2.22
CA ASP A 141 5.34 -12.22 3.65
C ASP A 141 5.14 -10.75 4.03
N ILE A 142 3.95 -10.38 4.51
CA ILE A 142 3.66 -8.98 4.83
C ILE A 142 3.03 -8.82 6.20
N LYS A 143 3.32 -7.69 6.85
CA LYS A 143 2.53 -7.17 7.97
C LYS A 143 1.88 -5.88 7.53
N ARG A 144 0.60 -5.72 7.84
CA ARG A 144 -0.19 -4.56 7.42
C ARG A 144 -1.20 -4.16 8.47
N THR A 145 -1.41 -2.86 8.61
CA THR A 145 -2.59 -2.32 9.29
C THR A 145 -3.59 -1.80 8.27
N ILE A 146 -4.88 -1.97 8.58
CA ILE A 146 -5.99 -1.46 7.79
C ILE A 146 -6.92 -0.68 8.71
N ASN A 147 -7.07 0.61 8.44
CA ASN A 147 -7.94 1.52 9.15
C ASN A 147 -9.21 1.75 8.34
N TYR A 148 -10.38 1.63 8.96
CA TYR A 148 -11.66 1.95 8.36
C TYR A 148 -12.33 3.10 9.10
N TYR A 149 -12.85 4.05 8.34
CA TYR A 149 -13.47 5.27 8.84
C TYR A 149 -14.96 5.29 8.56
N LYS A 150 -15.72 5.87 9.48
CA LYS A 150 -17.17 6.04 9.37
C LYS A 150 -17.55 7.47 9.73
N LEU A 151 -18.56 8.00 9.05
CA LEU A 151 -19.14 9.31 9.36
C LEU A 151 -20.03 9.20 10.60
N SER A 152 -19.76 10.00 11.63
CA SER A 152 -20.65 10.19 12.77
C SER A 152 -21.93 10.89 12.31
N LYS A 153 -23.09 10.37 12.72
CA LYS A 153 -24.36 11.04 12.45
C LYS A 153 -24.52 12.31 13.28
N ASN A 154 -23.86 12.37 14.44
CA ASN A 154 -23.99 13.43 15.42
C ASN A 154 -23.05 14.60 15.11
N THR A 155 -21.76 14.32 14.95
CA THR A 155 -20.74 15.37 14.73
C THR A 155 -20.53 15.70 13.26
N LYS A 156 -20.98 14.83 12.34
CA LYS A 156 -20.65 14.90 10.89
C LYS A 156 -19.16 14.78 10.60
N GLU A 157 -18.37 14.27 11.55
CA GLU A 157 -16.94 14.00 11.37
C GLU A 157 -16.70 12.51 11.16
N ARG A 158 -15.60 12.18 10.48
CA ARG A 158 -15.16 10.79 10.34
C ARG A 158 -14.33 10.36 11.54
N PHE A 159 -14.59 9.14 12.01
CA PHE A 159 -13.82 8.51 13.07
C PHE A 159 -13.38 7.11 12.65
N LEU A 160 -12.23 6.67 13.16
CA LEU A 160 -11.77 5.29 13.04
C LEU A 160 -12.73 4.38 13.79
N TYR A 161 -13.43 3.47 13.11
CA TYR A 161 -14.38 2.55 13.77
C TYR A 161 -13.89 1.11 13.77
N LYS A 162 -12.92 0.77 12.91
CA LYS A 162 -12.34 -0.56 12.81
C LYS A 162 -10.88 -0.46 12.36
N HIS A 163 -10.02 -1.13 13.09
CA HIS A 163 -8.61 -1.34 12.77
C HIS A 163 -8.37 -2.84 12.62
N ILE A 164 -7.65 -3.24 11.57
CA ILE A 164 -7.21 -4.61 11.37
C ILE A 164 -5.69 -4.62 11.33
N TYR A 165 -5.07 -5.50 12.09
CA TYR A 165 -3.68 -5.91 11.88
C TYR A 165 -3.68 -7.27 11.20
N ILE A 166 -2.94 -7.39 10.09
CA ILE A 166 -2.81 -8.61 9.29
C ILE A 166 -1.33 -9.00 9.24
N GLU A 167 -1.04 -10.28 9.48
CA GLU A 167 0.25 -10.91 9.20
C GLU A 167 0.00 -12.03 8.18
N ILE A 168 0.66 -11.94 7.03
CA ILE A 168 0.69 -12.96 5.98
C ILE A 168 2.09 -13.58 6.00
N LYS A 169 2.16 -14.90 6.14
CA LYS A 169 3.39 -15.68 6.01
C LYS A 169 3.14 -16.90 5.13
N GLY A 170 3.71 -16.90 3.93
CA GLY A 170 3.31 -17.78 2.84
C GLY A 170 1.79 -17.76 2.66
N LEU A 171 1.16 -18.94 2.74
CA LEU A 171 -0.30 -19.07 2.60
C LEU A 171 -1.07 -18.87 3.91
N VAL A 172 -0.41 -18.57 5.03
CA VAL A 172 -1.07 -18.43 6.33
C VAL A 172 -1.36 -16.97 6.62
N VAL A 173 -2.63 -16.67 6.90
CA VAL A 173 -3.09 -15.33 7.28
C VAL A 173 -3.54 -15.32 8.74
N LYS A 174 -3.01 -14.37 9.51
CA LYS A 174 -3.46 -14.05 10.87
C LYS A 174 -4.03 -12.65 10.89
N GLU A 175 -5.15 -12.46 11.58
CA GLU A 175 -5.82 -11.16 11.66
C GLU A 175 -6.21 -10.85 13.10
N THR A 176 -5.98 -9.61 13.52
CA THR A 176 -6.55 -9.04 14.75
C THR A 176 -7.39 -7.83 14.38
N ILE A 177 -8.66 -7.82 14.78
CA ILE A 177 -9.61 -6.77 14.47
C ILE A 177 -10.00 -6.05 15.76
N THR A 178 -9.77 -4.75 15.83
CA THR A 178 -10.17 -3.87 16.93
C THR A 178 -11.25 -2.90 16.44
N PHE A 179 -12.35 -2.80 17.18
CA PHE A 179 -13.45 -1.88 16.90
C PHE A 179 -13.47 -0.75 17.92
N PHE A 180 -13.83 0.45 17.46
CA PHE A 180 -13.87 1.65 18.28
C PHE A 180 -15.24 2.32 18.21
N ASN A 181 -15.60 3.05 19.26
CA ASN A 181 -16.77 3.94 19.25
C ASN A 181 -16.40 5.33 18.68
N GLU A 182 -17.37 6.25 18.61
CA GLU A 182 -17.15 7.60 18.09
C GLU A 182 -16.14 8.42 18.90
N LYS A 183 -15.86 8.03 20.15
CA LYS A 183 -14.86 8.67 21.02
C LYS A 183 -13.44 8.10 20.84
N GLY A 184 -13.28 7.09 19.98
CA GLY A 184 -12.00 6.39 19.79
C GLY A 184 -11.69 5.35 20.86
N GLU A 185 -12.66 4.99 21.72
CA GLU A 185 -12.47 3.98 22.75
C GLU A 185 -12.68 2.58 22.17
N ILE A 186 -11.87 1.61 22.59
CA ILE A 186 -11.99 0.22 22.15
C ILE A 186 -13.28 -0.39 22.69
N VAL A 187 -14.14 -0.86 21.78
CA VAL A 187 -15.38 -1.56 22.10
C VAL A 187 -15.17 -3.07 22.09
N LYS A 188 -14.33 -3.56 21.18
CA LYS A 188 -14.15 -5.00 20.96
C LYS A 188 -12.85 -5.31 20.23
N THR A 189 -12.17 -6.37 20.64
CA THR A 189 -11.08 -6.97 19.87
C THR A 189 -11.42 -8.43 19.52
N LYS A 190 -11.10 -8.85 18.30
CA LYS A 190 -11.26 -10.23 17.81
C LYS A 190 -9.94 -10.70 17.22
N VAL A 191 -9.45 -11.85 17.66
CA VAL A 191 -8.33 -12.54 17.02
C VAL A 191 -8.89 -13.65 16.15
N ILE A 192 -8.60 -13.59 14.85
CA ILE A 192 -9.03 -14.61 13.88
C ILE A 192 -8.01 -15.73 13.89
N LYS A 193 -8.48 -16.97 13.97
CA LYS A 193 -7.60 -18.14 13.91
C LYS A 193 -6.84 -18.15 12.58
N PRO A 194 -5.54 -18.50 12.59
CA PRO A 194 -4.78 -18.60 11.36
C PRO A 194 -5.47 -19.52 10.37
N LYS A 195 -5.61 -19.07 9.12
CA LYS A 195 -6.18 -19.86 8.03
C LYS A 195 -5.19 -19.95 6.88
N ARG A 196 -5.21 -21.08 6.17
CA ARG A 196 -4.48 -21.23 4.91
C ARG A 196 -5.36 -20.71 3.78
N VAL A 197 -4.81 -19.85 2.94
CA VAL A 197 -5.45 -19.30 1.73
C VAL A 197 -5.10 -20.16 0.53
#